data_AF-A0A522R1W0-F1
#
_entry.id   AF-A0A522R1W0-F1
#
_cell.length_a   1.000
_cell.length_b   1.000
_cell.length_c   1.000
_cell.angle_alpha   90.00
_cell.angle_beta   90.00
_cell.angle_gamma   90.00
#
_symmetry.space_group_name_H-M   'P 1'
#
loop_
_entity.id
_entity.type
_entity.pdbx_description
1 polymer ?
#
loop_
_entity_poly.entity_id
_entity_poly.type
_entity_poly.pdbx_seq_one_letter_code
_entity_poly.pdbx_strand_id
1 'polypeptide(L)' 'LLRLVEVLSTAPARLFGLSGGTLKPGAPADIALVDLDEPWIVKETDIRSRSKNTCFEGARLQGKVLQTMVTGRTVFAA' A
#
# COMPACT_ATOMS: atom_id res chain seq x y z
N LEU A 1 12.42 0.25 6.31
CA LEU A 1 11.47 0.85 5.34
C LEU A 1 12.00 0.88 3.91
N LEU A 2 13.21 1.42 3.65
CA LEU A 2 13.73 1.59 2.27
C LEU A 2 13.74 0.29 1.45
N ARG A 3 14.19 -0.83 2.02
CA ARG A 3 14.18 -2.13 1.32
C ARG A 3 12.78 -2.60 0.95
N LEU A 4 11.78 -2.30 1.78
CA LEU A 4 10.37 -2.65 1.52
C LEU A 4 9.81 -1.84 0.35
N VAL A 5 10.08 -0.53 0.30
CA VAL A 5 9.72 0.32 -0.84
C VAL A 5 10.40 -0.15 -2.12
N GLU A 6 11.68 -0.53 -2.04
CA GLU A 6 12.41 -1.03 -3.19
C GLU A 6 11.77 -2.29 -3.78
N VAL A 7 11.48 -3.31 -2.96
CA VAL A 7 10.98 -4.60 -3.45
C VAL A 7 9.50 -4.60 -3.82
N LEU A 8 8.69 -3.70 -3.23
CA LEU A 8 7.25 -3.62 -3.51
C LEU A 8 6.89 -2.55 -4.55
N SER A 9 7.80 -1.65 -4.90
CA SER A 9 7.50 -0.51 -5.79
C SER A 9 8.59 -0.29 -6.84
N THR A 10 9.78 0.14 -6.44
CA THR A 10 10.81 0.62 -7.39
C THR A 10 11.41 -0.50 -8.26
N ALA A 11 11.73 -1.67 -7.67
CA ALA A 11 12.33 -2.78 -8.40
C ALA A 11 11.33 -3.44 -9.37
N PRO A 12 10.06 -3.74 -9.00
CA PRO A 12 9.06 -4.20 -9.96
C PRO A 12 8.85 -3.22 -11.11
N ALA A 13 8.71 -1.91 -10.83
CA ALA A 13 8.52 -0.91 -11.88
C ALA A 13 9.70 -0.89 -12.86
N ARG A 14 10.93 -0.96 -12.37
CA ARG A 14 12.13 -1.05 -13.21
C ARG A 14 12.18 -2.34 -14.05
N LEU A 15 11.84 -3.49 -13.45
CA LEU A 15 11.89 -4.79 -14.13
C LEU A 15 10.87 -4.91 -15.26
N PHE A 16 9.68 -4.33 -15.08
CA PHE A 16 8.60 -4.38 -16.07
C PHE A 16 8.48 -3.13 -16.94
N GLY A 17 9.36 -2.13 -16.77
CA GLY A 17 9.34 -0.89 -17.55
C GLY A 17 8.11 -0.01 -17.29
N LEU A 18 7.58 -0.04 -16.06
CA LEU A 18 6.41 0.75 -15.67
C LEU A 18 6.80 2.21 -15.36
N SER A 19 5.90 3.15 -15.63
CA SER A 19 6.13 4.59 -15.42
C SER A 19 6.10 5.03 -13.95
N GLY A 20 5.66 4.15 -13.03
CA GLY A 20 5.56 4.43 -11.59
C GLY A 20 6.77 3.96 -10.78
N GLY A 21 6.54 3.66 -9.50
CA GLY A 21 7.58 3.11 -8.61
C GLY A 21 8.56 4.14 -8.04
N THR A 22 8.26 5.44 -8.17
CA THR A 22 9.08 6.55 -7.71
C THR A 22 8.22 7.76 -7.31
N LEU A 23 8.70 8.57 -6.38
CA LEU A 23 8.12 9.87 -6.02
C LEU A 23 8.95 11.01 -6.62
N LYS A 24 9.02 11.05 -7.96
CA LYS A 24 9.75 12.11 -8.70
C LYS A 24 8.76 12.97 -9.49
N PRO A 25 9.03 14.28 -9.66
CA PRO A 25 8.24 15.11 -10.57
C PRO A 25 8.14 14.49 -11.97
N GLY A 26 6.95 14.55 -12.56
CA GLY A 26 6.66 13.96 -13.87
C GLY A 26 6.26 12.47 -13.85
N ALA A 27 6.45 11.76 -12.73
CA ALA A 27 5.90 10.42 -12.57
C ALA A 27 4.41 10.46 -12.22
N PRO A 28 3.64 9.39 -12.49
CA PRO A 28 2.27 9.26 -12.02
C PRO A 28 2.18 9.43 -10.50
N ALA A 29 1.15 10.14 -10.03
CA ALA A 29 0.87 10.32 -8.61
C ALA A 29 0.19 9.08 -8.00
N ASP A 30 0.91 7.96 -8.02
CA ASP A 30 0.54 6.68 -7.42
C ASP A 30 1.21 6.58 -6.04
N ILE A 31 0.44 6.85 -4.98
CA ILE A 31 0.98 7.10 -3.63
C ILE A 31 0.17 6.32 -2.59
N ALA A 32 0.86 5.68 -1.65
CA ALA A 32 0.25 5.16 -0.43
C ALA A 32 0.74 5.98 0.76
N LEU A 33 -0.18 6.59 1.50
CA LEU A 33 0.09 7.24 2.77
C LEU A 33 -0.04 6.20 3.88
N VAL A 34 1.01 6.03 4.68
CA VAL A 34 1.08 5.04 5.74
C VAL A 34 1.46 5.73 7.04
N ASP A 35 0.64 5.55 8.08
CA ASP A 35 1.07 5.84 9.45
C ASP A 35 1.89 4.64 9.93
N LEU A 36 3.19 4.84 10.15
CA LEU A 36 4.12 3.78 10.55
C LEU A 36 3.98 3.41 12.03
N ASP A 37 3.40 4.30 12.84
CA ASP A 37 3.31 4.18 14.29
C ASP A 37 1.94 3.69 14.76
N GLU A 38 0.94 3.61 13.87
CA GLU A 38 -0.38 3.04 14.19
C GLU A 38 -0.38 1.50 14.24
N PRO A 39 -0.61 0.88 15.42
CA PRO A 39 -0.88 -0.54 15.53
C PRO A 39 -2.35 -0.84 15.22
N TRP A 40 -2.62 -1.99 14.59
CA TRP A 40 -3.99 -2.41 14.29
C TRP A 40 -4.14 -3.93 14.30
N ILE A 41 -5.38 -4.40 14.39
CA ILE A 41 -5.73 -5.82 14.34
C ILE A 41 -6.48 -6.07 13.03
N VAL A 42 -6.07 -7.08 12.29
CA VAL A 42 -6.78 -7.52 11.09
C VAL A 42 -8.15 -8.07 11.50
N LYS A 43 -9.21 -7.49 10.93
CA LYS A 43 -10.59 -7.94 11.11
C LYS A 43 -11.22 -8.32 9.78
N GLU A 44 -12.01 -9.39 9.79
CA GLU A 44 -12.65 -9.90 8.59
C GLU A 44 -13.59 -8.85 7.98
N THR A 45 -14.24 -8.07 8.87
CA THR A 45 -15.14 -6.96 8.54
C THR A 45 -14.46 -5.86 7.74
N ASP A 46 -13.15 -5.69 7.89
CA ASP A 46 -12.40 -4.58 7.30
C ASP A 46 -11.78 -4.99 5.94
N ILE A 47 -11.80 -6.28 5.60
CA ILE A 47 -11.35 -6.79 4.30
C ILE A 47 -12.33 -6.33 3.23
N ARG A 48 -11.88 -5.55 2.23
CA ARG A 48 -12.74 -5.11 1.11
C ARG A 48 -12.91 -6.14 -0.01
N SER A 49 -12.02 -7.14 -0.07
CA SER A 49 -12.11 -8.24 -1.04
C SER A 49 -13.42 -9.01 -0.91
N ARG A 50 -13.90 -9.59 -2.03
CA ARG A 50 -15.05 -10.51 -2.02
C ARG A 50 -14.78 -11.76 -1.18
N SER A 51 -13.54 -12.24 -1.21
CA SER A 51 -13.11 -13.37 -0.39
C SER A 51 -12.47 -12.88 0.90
N LYS A 52 -12.78 -13.58 2.00
CA LYS A 52 -12.27 -13.30 3.35
C LYS A 52 -11.27 -14.35 3.84
N ASN A 53 -10.86 -15.27 2.97
CA ASN A 53 -9.94 -16.36 3.31
C ASN A 53 -8.52 -15.83 3.57
N THR A 54 -8.22 -15.56 4.84
CA THR A 54 -6.90 -15.08 5.26
C THR A 54 -6.45 -15.85 6.51
N CYS A 55 -5.15 -16.14 6.60
CA CYS A 55 -4.53 -16.65 7.83
C CYS A 55 -4.19 -15.52 8.81
N PHE A 56 -4.45 -14.27 8.45
CA PHE A 56 -4.11 -13.09 9.25
C PHE A 56 -5.25 -12.59 10.13
N GLU A 57 -6.45 -13.19 10.13
CA GLU A 57 -7.55 -12.73 10.99
C GLU A 57 -7.13 -12.72 12.47
N GLY A 58 -7.34 -11.59 13.16
CA GLY A 58 -6.90 -11.39 14.54
C GLY A 58 -5.41 -11.09 14.71
N ALA A 59 -4.60 -11.09 13.65
CA ALA A 59 -3.19 -10.75 13.71
C ALA A 59 -3.01 -9.26 14.07
N ARG A 60 -2.00 -8.97 14.90
CA ARG A 60 -1.57 -7.61 15.24
C ARG A 60 -0.51 -7.17 14.23
N LEU A 61 -0.76 -6.04 13.57
CA LEU A 61 0.15 -5.44 12.60
C LEU A 61 0.52 -4.02 13.03
N GLN A 62 1.64 -3.56 12.49
CA GLN A 62 2.18 -2.21 12.69
C GLN A 62 2.30 -1.55 11.32
N GLY A 63 1.96 -0.27 11.25
CA GLY A 63 1.93 0.44 9.98
C GLY A 63 0.57 0.27 9.30
N LYS A 64 -0.24 1.32 9.29
CA LYS A 64 -1.57 1.31 8.68
C LYS A 64 -1.61 2.23 7.46
N VAL A 65 -2.11 1.70 6.36
CA VAL A 65 -2.37 2.52 5.17
C VAL A 65 -3.56 3.41 5.46
N LEU A 66 -3.36 4.72 5.41
CA LEU A 66 -4.42 5.72 5.61
C LEU A 66 -5.09 6.11 4.30
N GLN A 67 -4.33 6.15 3.20
CA GLN A 67 -4.82 6.60 1.90
C GLN A 67 -4.04 5.94 0.77
N THR A 68 -4.72 5.62 -0.33
CA THR A 68 -4.09 5.23 -1.60
C THR A 68 -4.61 6.12 -2.72
N MET A 69 -3.69 6.65 -3.50
CA MET A 69 -3.94 7.48 -4.67
C MET A 69 -3.43 6.76 -5.92
N VAL A 70 -4.18 6.85 -7.01
CA VAL A 70 -3.79 6.39 -8.35
C VAL A 70 -3.97 7.57 -9.29
N THR A 71 -2.92 7.94 -10.02
CA THR A 71 -2.88 9.09 -10.93
C THR A 71 -3.43 10.39 -10.31
N GLY A 72 -3.16 10.59 -9.02
CA GLY A 72 -3.59 11.77 -8.26
C GLY A 72 -5.01 11.69 -7.69
N ARG A 73 -5.76 10.62 -7.99
CA ARG A 73 -7.11 10.40 -7.45
C ARG A 73 -7.06 9.45 -6.26
N THR A 74 -7.66 9.85 -5.16
CA THR A 74 -7.88 8.97 -4.00
C THR A 74 -8.82 7.83 -4.36
N VAL A 75 -8.34 6.59 -4.24
CA VAL A 75 -9.11 5.36 -4.47
C VAL A 75 -9.37 4.59 -3.17
N PHE A 76 -8.61 4.88 -2.12
CA PHE A 76 -8.79 4.32 -0.79
C PHE A 76 -8.54 5.42 0.25
N ALA A 77 -9.41 5.46 1.25
CA ALA A 77 -9.21 6.13 2.53
C ALA A 77 -9.65 5.15 3.63
N ALA A 78 -8.86 5.08 4.71
CA ALA A 78 -9.11 4.22 5.87
C ALA A 78 -10.24 4.74 6.75
#